data_AF-A0A447TGU5-F1
#
_entry.id   AF-A0A447TGU5-F1
#
_cell.length_a   1.000
_cell.length_b   1.000
_cell.length_c   1.000
_cell.angle_alpha   90.00
_cell.angle_beta   90.00
_cell.angle_gamma   90.00
#
_symmetry.space_group_name_H-M   'P 1'
#
loop_
_entity.id
_entity.type
_entity.pdbx_description
1 polymer ?
#
loop_
_entity_poly.entity_id
_entity_poly.type
_entity_poly.pdbx_seq_one_letter_code
_entity_poly.pdbx_strand_id
1 'polypeptide(L)'
;MISARHLAANFRKGDYYPTDKVRVVDVDEATDGDCVMVAYMGAPDAINQVQWPNGPVEAALAARQRLESQGRKLAYVVAPESGALGFVVASLVAAKLGLAVVDADGAGRAVPSLPMLTYAAAGVPPTPAFLAGESGLCVELGVRMPPPDGQPREDISTVVEQMLRPILTNPQFGQFGGLAMWMMSPAQLGGALPVRGTLSRALKLGRALQDGKVKTAEAMLDFLRRELDIKGKLLFGRRRWRRPR
;
A
#
# COMPACT_ATOMS: atom_id res chain seq x y z
N MET A 1 7.03 -14.08 1.35
CA MET A 1 5.85 -13.60 2.10
C MET A 1 4.67 -14.47 1.68
N ILE A 2 4.06 -15.19 2.62
CA ILE A 2 3.07 -16.25 2.35
C ILE A 2 1.73 -15.61 1.93
N SER A 3 1.29 -14.60 2.66
CA SER A 3 0.06 -13.82 2.42
C SER A 3 -0.12 -13.31 0.99
N ALA A 4 0.89 -12.64 0.41
CA ALA A 4 0.78 -12.09 -0.94
C ALA A 4 0.54 -13.18 -2.01
N ARG A 5 1.13 -14.37 -1.84
CA ARG A 5 0.90 -15.51 -2.75
C ARG A 5 -0.48 -16.13 -2.53
N HIS A 6 -0.91 -16.26 -1.29
CA HIS A 6 -2.24 -16.77 -0.94
C HIS A 6 -3.36 -15.90 -1.53
N LEU A 7 -3.26 -14.58 -1.37
CA LEU A 7 -4.18 -13.62 -1.97
C LEU A 7 -4.19 -13.73 -3.50
N ALA A 8 -3.01 -13.72 -4.13
CA ALA A 8 -2.89 -13.77 -5.59
C ALA A 8 -3.38 -15.10 -6.18
N ALA A 9 -3.23 -16.23 -5.47
CA ALA A 9 -3.68 -17.54 -5.92
C ALA A 9 -5.20 -17.61 -6.13
N ASN A 10 -5.97 -16.78 -5.41
CA ASN A 10 -7.42 -16.70 -5.51
C ASN A 10 -7.91 -15.66 -6.54
N PHE A 11 -7.01 -14.90 -7.17
CA PHE A 11 -7.38 -13.89 -8.16
C PHE A 11 -7.72 -14.54 -9.51
N ARG A 12 -9.02 -14.63 -9.77
CA ARG A 12 -9.60 -15.06 -11.04
C ARG A 12 -11.02 -14.50 -11.17
N LYS A 13 -11.45 -14.23 -12.40
CA LYS A 13 -12.83 -13.80 -12.67
C LYS A 13 -13.81 -14.86 -12.16
N GLY A 14 -14.83 -14.42 -11.41
CA GLY A 14 -15.85 -15.29 -10.80
C GLY A 14 -16.70 -14.50 -9.82
N ASP A 15 -17.32 -15.20 -8.86
CA ASP A 15 -18.26 -14.59 -7.91
C ASP A 15 -17.62 -13.49 -7.07
N TYR A 16 -16.36 -13.67 -6.67
CA TYR A 16 -15.65 -12.67 -5.89
C TYR A 16 -15.13 -11.52 -6.77
N TYR A 17 -14.34 -11.80 -7.81
CA TYR A 17 -13.78 -10.78 -8.68
C TYR A 17 -14.57 -10.69 -10.00
N PRO A 18 -15.18 -9.53 -10.33
CA PRO A 18 -15.92 -9.38 -11.58
C PRO A 18 -15.02 -9.31 -12.82
N THR A 19 -13.71 -9.18 -12.63
CA THR A 19 -12.68 -9.04 -13.69
C THR A 19 -11.45 -9.87 -13.36
N ASP A 20 -10.72 -10.32 -14.39
CA ASP A 20 -9.40 -10.94 -14.32
C ASP A 20 -8.25 -9.96 -14.68
N LYS A 21 -8.59 -8.70 -14.95
CA LYS A 21 -7.66 -7.63 -15.30
C LYS A 21 -7.72 -6.51 -14.28
N VAL A 22 -6.55 -6.00 -13.91
CA VAL A 22 -6.37 -4.82 -13.05
C VAL A 22 -5.88 -3.68 -13.93
N ARG A 23 -6.60 -2.56 -13.92
CA ARG A 23 -6.16 -1.34 -14.62
C ARG A 23 -5.16 -0.61 -13.73
N VAL A 24 -4.01 -0.28 -14.29
CA VAL A 24 -2.96 0.53 -13.66
C VAL A 24 -2.87 1.84 -14.45
N VAL A 25 -2.74 2.96 -13.76
CA VAL A 25 -2.64 4.30 -14.35
C VAL A 25 -1.45 5.06 -13.74
N ASP A 26 -0.86 5.95 -14.51
CA ASP A 26 0.11 6.90 -13.97
C ASP A 26 -0.58 7.97 -13.10
N VAL A 27 0.19 8.65 -12.25
CA VAL A 27 -0.34 9.71 -11.37
C VAL A 27 -1.05 10.81 -12.17
N ASP A 28 -0.52 11.19 -13.32
CA ASP A 28 -1.07 12.27 -14.15
C ASP A 28 -2.32 11.85 -14.94
N GLU A 29 -2.59 10.54 -15.05
CA GLU A 29 -3.80 9.97 -15.66
C GLU A 29 -4.94 9.79 -14.65
N ALA A 30 -4.66 9.94 -13.35
CA ALA A 30 -5.61 9.71 -12.27
C ALA A 30 -6.56 10.91 -12.03
N THR A 31 -7.33 11.29 -13.06
CA THR A 31 -8.13 12.54 -13.08
C THR A 31 -9.65 12.36 -12.98
N ASP A 32 -10.18 11.15 -13.17
CA ASP A 32 -11.62 10.89 -13.31
C ASP A 32 -12.37 10.75 -11.97
N GLY A 33 -11.70 11.03 -10.86
CA GLY A 33 -12.22 10.91 -9.50
C GLY A 33 -11.11 10.86 -8.46
N ASP A 34 -11.50 10.65 -7.22
CA ASP A 34 -10.60 10.63 -6.08
C ASP A 34 -9.83 9.30 -5.97
N CYS A 35 -8.73 9.35 -5.23
CA CYS A 35 -7.93 8.20 -4.84
C CYS A 35 -7.96 7.99 -3.33
N VAL A 36 -7.76 6.76 -2.86
CA VAL A 36 -7.52 6.45 -1.44
C VAL A 36 -6.34 5.50 -1.30
N MET A 37 -5.55 5.64 -0.24
CA MET A 37 -4.55 4.63 0.12
C MET A 37 -5.28 3.42 0.73
N VAL A 38 -4.93 2.21 0.29
CA VAL A 38 -5.49 0.97 0.84
C VAL A 38 -4.41 -0.05 1.19
N ALA A 39 -4.56 -0.73 2.33
CA ALA A 39 -3.58 -1.71 2.82
C ALA A 39 -4.20 -2.75 3.76
N TYR A 40 -3.41 -3.77 4.11
CA TYR A 40 -3.55 -4.49 5.38
C TYR A 40 -2.67 -3.84 6.44
N MET A 41 -3.14 -3.84 7.68
CA MET A 41 -2.39 -3.41 8.86
C MET A 41 -2.57 -4.44 9.98
N GLY A 42 -1.52 -4.70 10.77
CA GLY A 42 -1.57 -5.62 11.90
C GLY A 42 -0.45 -6.65 11.93
N ALA A 43 -0.65 -7.71 12.72
CA ALA A 43 0.32 -8.77 12.95
C ALA A 43 0.54 -9.62 11.67
N PRO A 44 1.80 -9.81 11.22
CA PRO A 44 2.09 -10.62 10.03
C PRO A 44 1.53 -12.06 10.10
N ASP A 45 1.53 -12.67 11.28
CA ASP A 45 1.06 -14.05 11.49
C ASP A 45 -0.43 -14.21 11.22
N ALA A 46 -1.24 -13.19 11.53
CA ALA A 46 -2.66 -13.17 11.21
C ALA A 46 -2.87 -12.92 9.70
N ILE A 47 -2.15 -11.94 9.13
CA ILE A 47 -2.24 -11.60 7.69
C ILE A 47 -1.83 -12.77 6.80
N ASN A 48 -0.89 -13.63 7.24
CA ASN A 48 -0.46 -14.82 6.50
C ASN A 48 -1.55 -15.89 6.29
N GLN A 49 -2.64 -15.83 7.04
CA GLN A 49 -3.76 -16.78 6.97
C GLN A 49 -4.86 -16.33 5.99
N VAL A 50 -4.75 -15.11 5.48
CA VAL A 50 -5.78 -14.48 4.65
C VAL A 50 -5.76 -15.02 3.22
N GLN A 51 -6.95 -15.35 2.70
CA GLN A 51 -7.16 -15.86 1.35
C GLN A 51 -7.79 -14.82 0.39
N TRP A 52 -8.56 -13.87 0.93
CA TRP A 52 -9.26 -12.82 0.20
C TRP A 52 -9.08 -11.49 0.94
N PRO A 53 -8.96 -10.34 0.26
CA PRO A 53 -8.70 -9.07 0.92
C PRO A 53 -9.99 -8.41 1.46
N ASN A 54 -10.80 -9.15 2.23
CA ASN A 54 -12.13 -8.67 2.65
C ASN A 54 -12.03 -7.38 3.47
N GLY A 55 -11.15 -7.32 4.47
CA GLY A 55 -10.91 -6.10 5.24
C GLY A 55 -10.56 -4.90 4.34
N PRO A 56 -9.50 -4.96 3.50
CA PRO A 56 -9.14 -3.86 2.61
C PRO A 56 -10.26 -3.45 1.63
N VAL A 57 -11.04 -4.41 1.13
CA VAL A 57 -12.20 -4.14 0.26
C VAL A 57 -13.27 -3.36 1.03
N GLU A 58 -13.63 -3.78 2.24
CA GLU A 58 -14.62 -3.10 3.08
C GLU A 58 -14.17 -1.71 3.50
N ALA A 59 -12.90 -1.54 3.87
CA ALA A 59 -12.35 -0.23 4.21
C ALA A 59 -12.40 0.74 3.01
N ALA A 60 -12.06 0.27 1.80
CA ALA A 60 -12.17 1.07 0.58
C ALA A 60 -13.62 1.36 0.18
N LEU A 61 -14.56 0.45 0.45
CA LEU A 61 -16.00 0.68 0.28
C LEU A 61 -16.51 1.78 1.23
N ALA A 62 -16.07 1.78 2.49
CA ALA A 62 -16.40 2.84 3.44
C ALA A 62 -15.88 4.21 2.97
N ALA A 63 -14.64 4.27 2.48
CA ALA A 63 -14.08 5.47 1.87
C ALA A 63 -14.87 5.94 0.64
N ARG A 64 -15.29 5.01 -0.24
CA ARG A 64 -16.15 5.31 -1.38
C ARG A 64 -17.48 5.91 -0.93
N GLN A 65 -18.17 5.29 0.03
CA GLN A 65 -19.46 5.78 0.53
C GLN A 65 -19.33 7.16 1.16
N ARG A 66 -18.24 7.42 1.89
CA ARG A 66 -17.93 8.74 2.44
C ARG A 66 -17.79 9.79 1.32
N LEU A 67 -17.06 9.47 0.26
CA LEU A 67 -16.91 10.37 -0.90
C LEU A 67 -18.24 10.59 -1.63
N GLU A 68 -19.02 9.54 -1.84
CA GLU A 68 -20.34 9.62 -2.49
C GLU A 68 -21.30 10.52 -1.70
N SER A 69 -21.29 10.45 -0.36
CA SER A 69 -22.06 11.35 0.51
C SER A 69 -21.68 12.84 0.38
N GLN A 70 -20.49 13.11 -0.18
CA GLN A 70 -19.97 14.45 -0.46
C GLN A 70 -20.12 14.84 -1.94
N GLY A 71 -20.82 14.03 -2.75
CA GLY A 71 -20.96 14.25 -4.20
C GLY A 71 -19.67 13.99 -4.98
N ARG A 72 -18.74 13.21 -4.42
CA ARG A 72 -17.45 12.87 -5.02
C ARG A 72 -17.41 11.38 -5.37
N LYS A 73 -16.59 11.00 -6.34
CA LYS A 73 -16.45 9.62 -6.81
C LYS A 73 -15.07 9.08 -6.46
N LEU A 74 -15.00 7.91 -5.83
CA LEU A 74 -13.74 7.17 -5.73
C LEU A 74 -13.47 6.43 -7.05
N ALA A 75 -12.34 6.72 -7.70
CA ALA A 75 -11.94 6.11 -8.97
C ALA A 75 -10.62 5.33 -8.87
N TYR A 76 -9.80 5.62 -7.86
CA TYR A 76 -8.45 5.09 -7.75
C TYR A 76 -8.13 4.56 -6.34
N VAL A 77 -7.21 3.59 -6.29
CA VAL A 77 -6.54 3.16 -5.06
C VAL A 77 -5.03 3.19 -5.26
N VAL A 78 -4.30 3.37 -4.17
CA VAL A 78 -2.84 3.38 -4.19
C VAL A 78 -2.29 2.61 -3.00
N ALA A 79 -1.14 1.94 -3.19
CA ALA A 79 -0.46 1.24 -2.11
C ALA A 79 0.22 2.24 -1.16
N PRO A 80 0.30 1.97 0.16
CA PRO A 80 1.05 2.84 1.06
C PRO A 80 2.54 2.89 0.71
N GLU A 81 3.12 1.75 0.36
CA GLU A 81 4.56 1.57 0.21
C GLU A 81 4.91 0.43 -0.76
N SER A 82 6.13 0.47 -1.32
CA SER A 82 6.69 -0.64 -2.09
C SER A 82 6.97 -1.86 -1.20
N GLY A 83 6.18 -2.91 -1.37
CA GLY A 83 6.34 -4.20 -0.70
C GLY A 83 5.50 -5.29 -1.35
N ALA A 84 5.74 -6.54 -0.98
CA ALA A 84 5.03 -7.68 -1.58
C ALA A 84 3.51 -7.61 -1.38
N LEU A 85 3.05 -7.14 -0.22
CA LEU A 85 1.62 -7.04 0.10
C LEU A 85 0.96 -5.79 -0.48
N GLY A 86 1.58 -4.62 -0.39
CA GLY A 86 0.94 -3.34 -0.74
C GLY A 86 0.35 -3.33 -2.14
N PHE A 87 1.16 -3.65 -3.16
CA PHE A 87 0.68 -3.68 -4.55
C PHE A 87 -0.34 -4.78 -4.82
N VAL A 88 -0.19 -5.95 -4.20
CA VAL A 88 -1.16 -7.06 -4.36
C VAL A 88 -2.51 -6.65 -3.77
N VAL A 89 -2.54 -6.12 -2.55
CA VAL A 89 -3.80 -5.67 -1.91
C VAL A 89 -4.47 -4.58 -2.73
N ALA A 90 -3.75 -3.52 -3.12
CA ALA A 90 -4.32 -2.44 -3.93
C ALA A 90 -4.87 -2.96 -5.27
N SER A 91 -4.16 -3.88 -5.93
CA SER A 91 -4.60 -4.50 -7.19
C SER A 91 -5.88 -5.30 -7.03
N LEU A 92 -5.98 -6.11 -5.98
CA LEU A 92 -7.16 -6.94 -5.74
C LEU A 92 -8.37 -6.10 -5.32
N VAL A 93 -8.17 -5.08 -4.49
CA VAL A 93 -9.22 -4.10 -4.15
C VAL A 93 -9.72 -3.39 -5.41
N ALA A 94 -8.80 -2.94 -6.27
CA ALA A 94 -9.16 -2.29 -7.53
C ALA A 94 -9.99 -3.20 -8.44
N ALA A 95 -9.56 -4.46 -8.62
CA ALA A 95 -10.32 -5.45 -9.39
C ALA A 95 -11.70 -5.73 -8.80
N LYS A 96 -11.80 -5.88 -7.47
CA LYS A 96 -13.06 -6.14 -6.79
C LYS A 96 -14.05 -5.00 -6.94
N LEU A 97 -13.56 -3.77 -6.86
CA LEU A 97 -14.39 -2.57 -6.77
C LEU A 97 -14.53 -1.82 -8.11
N GLY A 98 -13.88 -2.26 -9.18
CA GLY A 98 -13.90 -1.57 -10.47
C GLY A 98 -13.12 -0.25 -10.48
N LEU A 99 -12.06 -0.14 -9.68
CA LEU A 99 -11.18 1.01 -9.59
C LEU A 99 -9.90 0.78 -10.44
N ALA A 100 -9.06 1.80 -10.56
CA ALA A 100 -7.69 1.63 -11.05
C ALA A 100 -6.66 1.77 -9.92
N VAL A 101 -5.52 1.11 -10.08
CA VAL A 101 -4.36 1.28 -9.18
C VAL A 101 -3.46 2.37 -9.74
N VAL A 102 -3.03 3.31 -8.91
CA VAL A 102 -2.01 4.30 -9.30
C VAL A 102 -0.63 3.66 -9.24
N ASP A 103 0.18 3.81 -10.30
CA ASP A 103 1.58 3.35 -10.37
C ASP A 103 2.51 4.27 -9.57
N ALA A 104 2.32 4.27 -8.25
CA ALA A 104 3.11 5.00 -7.28
C ALA A 104 2.90 4.39 -5.89
N ASP A 105 3.72 4.83 -4.93
CA ASP A 105 3.47 4.61 -3.52
C ASP A 105 4.13 5.72 -2.68
N GLY A 106 3.94 5.68 -1.37
CA GLY A 106 4.35 6.76 -0.47
C GLY A 106 5.85 6.83 -0.16
N ALA A 107 6.70 5.91 -0.63
CA ALA A 107 8.13 5.94 -0.28
C ALA A 107 9.07 5.28 -1.31
N GLY A 108 8.58 4.41 -2.18
CA GLY A 108 9.38 3.55 -3.04
C GLY A 108 10.11 2.43 -2.31
N ARG A 109 9.80 2.25 -1.01
CA ARG A 109 10.32 1.21 -0.10
C ARG A 109 9.35 1.01 1.06
N ALA A 110 9.46 -0.10 1.79
CA ALA A 110 8.74 -0.29 3.04
C ALA A 110 9.30 0.60 4.16
N VAL A 111 8.42 1.15 5.00
CA VAL A 111 8.76 2.01 6.15
C VAL A 111 8.05 1.52 7.42
N PRO A 112 8.60 1.77 8.62
CA PRO A 112 8.01 1.22 9.84
C PRO A 112 6.82 2.01 10.39
N SER A 113 6.61 3.26 9.96
CA SER A 113 5.50 4.10 10.43
C SER A 113 5.01 5.11 9.39
N LEU A 114 3.76 5.56 9.55
CA LEU A 114 3.05 6.47 8.64
C LEU A 114 3.75 7.81 8.32
N PRO A 115 4.40 8.55 9.25
CA PRO A 115 5.01 9.85 8.93
C PRO A 115 6.20 9.76 7.95
N MET A 116 6.71 8.56 7.66
CA MET A 116 7.75 8.35 6.64
C MET A 116 7.22 8.24 5.22
N LEU A 117 5.90 8.30 5.03
CA LEU A 117 5.27 8.29 3.71
C LEU A 117 5.03 9.71 3.21
N THR A 118 5.15 9.91 1.89
CA THR A 118 4.97 11.20 1.23
C THR A 118 3.56 11.75 1.38
N TYR A 119 2.57 10.91 1.66
CA TYR A 119 1.21 11.34 2.04
C TYR A 119 1.21 12.26 3.25
N ALA A 120 1.95 11.87 4.30
CA ALA A 120 2.12 12.65 5.52
C ALA A 120 2.92 13.92 5.24
N ALA A 121 4.04 13.80 4.53
CA ALA A 121 4.90 14.94 4.18
C ALA A 121 4.18 15.99 3.30
N ALA A 122 3.27 15.56 2.43
CA ALA A 122 2.43 16.43 1.61
C ALA A 122 1.24 17.03 2.37
N GLY A 123 1.08 16.71 3.66
CA GLY A 123 0.00 17.23 4.50
C GLY A 123 -1.40 16.72 4.11
N VAL A 124 -1.50 15.56 3.46
CA VAL A 124 -2.80 14.96 3.16
C VAL A 124 -3.47 14.57 4.49
N PRO A 125 -4.73 14.98 4.73
CA PRO A 125 -5.43 14.61 5.96
C PRO A 125 -5.46 13.09 6.17
N PRO A 126 -4.92 12.56 7.29
CA PRO A 126 -4.90 11.12 7.54
C PRO A 126 -6.26 10.56 7.96
N THR A 127 -7.26 11.42 8.24
CA THR A 127 -8.60 10.99 8.64
C THR A 127 -9.68 11.68 7.79
N PRO A 128 -10.88 11.06 7.62
CA PRO A 128 -11.32 9.81 8.26
C PRO A 128 -10.52 8.59 7.78
N ALA A 129 -10.13 7.75 8.74
CA ALA A 129 -9.44 6.49 8.50
C ALA A 129 -10.41 5.34 8.80
N PHE A 130 -10.47 4.36 7.91
CA PHE A 130 -11.37 3.22 8.03
C PHE A 130 -10.57 1.96 8.30
N LEU A 131 -10.87 1.28 9.41
CA LEU A 131 -10.39 -0.05 9.72
C LEU A 131 -11.52 -1.05 9.51
N ALA A 132 -11.29 -2.11 8.74
CA ALA A 132 -12.31 -3.14 8.54
C ALA A 132 -11.76 -4.56 8.75
N GLY A 133 -12.58 -5.40 9.39
CA GLY A 133 -12.30 -6.81 9.62
C GLY A 133 -12.81 -7.68 8.47
N GLU A 134 -12.54 -8.98 8.55
CA GLU A 134 -12.92 -9.94 7.49
C GLU A 134 -14.41 -10.26 7.42
N SER A 135 -15.17 -9.96 8.48
CA SER A 135 -16.59 -10.32 8.67
C SER A 135 -17.57 -9.19 8.33
N GLY A 136 -17.08 -8.02 7.90
CA GLY A 136 -17.89 -6.81 7.66
C GLY A 136 -17.92 -5.82 8.82
N LEU A 137 -17.20 -6.08 9.93
CA LEU A 137 -16.91 -5.05 10.93
C LEU A 137 -16.17 -3.88 10.27
N CYS A 138 -16.62 -2.65 10.48
CA CYS A 138 -15.93 -1.43 10.06
C CYS A 138 -15.92 -0.40 11.20
N VAL A 139 -14.76 0.23 11.42
CA VAL A 139 -14.52 1.28 12.40
C VAL A 139 -13.96 2.50 11.68
N GLU A 140 -14.60 3.66 11.86
CA GLU A 140 -14.08 4.95 11.41
C GLU A 140 -13.34 5.65 12.56
N LEU A 141 -12.14 6.17 12.29
CA LEU A 141 -11.37 7.00 13.21
C LEU A 141 -11.21 8.41 12.63
N GLY A 142 -11.63 9.40 13.41
CA GLY A 142 -11.37 10.82 13.17
C GLY A 142 -10.39 11.37 14.20
N VAL A 143 -9.40 12.15 13.75
CA VAL A 143 -8.44 12.80 14.64
C VAL A 143 -8.35 14.28 14.28
N ARG A 144 -8.54 15.15 15.28
CA ARG A 144 -8.32 16.59 15.17
C ARG A 144 -7.29 17.00 16.20
N MET A 145 -6.15 17.47 15.73
CA MET A 145 -5.10 18.01 16.60
C MET A 145 -5.51 19.38 17.16
N PRO A 146 -5.16 19.72 18.41
CA PRO A 146 -5.39 21.06 18.94
C PRO A 146 -4.61 22.13 18.15
N PRO A 147 -4.97 23.42 18.21
CA PRO A 147 -4.21 24.51 17.57
C PRO A 147 -2.78 24.58 18.11
N PRO A 148 -1.75 24.91 17.30
CA PRO A 148 -0.36 25.06 17.75
C PRO A 148 -0.21 25.98 18.97
N ASP A 149 0.55 25.53 19.97
CA ASP A 149 0.83 26.24 21.23
C ASP A 149 2.31 26.64 21.38
N GLY A 150 3.08 26.53 20.29
CA GLY A 150 4.51 26.83 20.26
C GLY A 150 5.41 25.71 20.80
N GLN A 151 4.85 24.61 21.32
CA GLN A 151 5.64 23.45 21.72
C GLN A 151 5.85 22.48 20.54
N PRO A 152 6.95 21.70 20.53
CA PRO A 152 7.11 20.59 19.58
C PRO A 152 5.93 19.62 19.71
N ARG A 153 5.34 19.25 18.58
CA ARG A 153 4.18 18.37 18.53
C ARG A 153 4.47 17.15 17.70
N GLU A 154 3.85 16.05 18.12
CA GLU A 154 3.89 14.82 17.36
C GLU A 154 3.13 14.99 16.05
N ASP A 155 3.67 14.38 14.98
CA ASP A 155 3.03 14.36 13.67
C ASP A 155 1.65 13.71 13.76
N ILE A 156 0.63 14.30 13.12
CA ILE A 156 -0.74 13.78 13.16
C ILE A 156 -0.82 12.33 12.63
N SER A 157 0.02 11.96 11.68
CA SER A 157 0.07 10.59 11.14
C SER A 157 0.62 9.60 12.17
N THR A 158 1.56 10.03 13.02
CA THR A 158 2.03 9.25 14.16
C THR A 158 0.89 9.03 15.16
N VAL A 159 0.17 10.10 15.53
CA VAL A 159 -0.97 10.01 16.47
C VAL A 159 -2.05 9.07 15.94
N VAL A 160 -2.40 9.21 14.66
CA VAL A 160 -3.35 8.32 13.99
C VAL A 160 -2.86 6.87 14.02
N GLU A 161 -1.61 6.60 13.70
CA GLU A 161 -1.05 5.25 13.76
C GLU A 161 -1.09 4.65 15.18
N GLN A 162 -0.72 5.43 16.19
CA GLN A 162 -0.76 5.04 17.60
C GLN A 162 -2.17 4.71 18.08
N MET A 163 -3.21 5.28 17.46
CA MET A 163 -4.61 4.96 17.75
C MET A 163 -5.12 3.77 16.92
N LEU A 164 -4.73 3.66 15.65
CA LEU A 164 -5.14 2.56 14.77
C LEU A 164 -4.61 1.20 15.26
N ARG A 165 -3.32 1.13 15.64
CA ARG A 165 -2.68 -0.14 16.04
C ARG A 165 -3.39 -0.83 17.22
N PRO A 166 -3.73 -0.16 18.33
CA PRO A 166 -4.47 -0.77 19.44
C PRO A 166 -5.89 -1.20 19.09
N ILE A 167 -6.59 -0.51 18.17
CA ILE A 167 -7.94 -0.93 17.75
C ILE A 167 -7.90 -2.32 17.14
N LEU A 168 -6.87 -2.61 16.33
CA LEU A 168 -6.68 -3.91 15.69
C LEU A 168 -6.40 -5.05 16.69
N THR A 169 -5.98 -4.75 17.91
CA THR A 169 -5.78 -5.79 18.94
C THR A 169 -7.10 -6.25 19.57
N ASN A 170 -8.21 -5.57 19.29
CA ASN A 170 -9.53 -5.98 19.75
C ASN A 170 -9.89 -7.38 19.16
N PRO A 171 -10.54 -8.28 19.94
CA PRO A 171 -10.94 -9.61 19.46
C PRO A 171 -11.78 -9.60 18.18
N GLN A 172 -12.54 -8.53 17.91
CA GLN A 172 -13.35 -8.39 16.71
C GLN A 172 -12.51 -8.22 15.42
N PHE A 173 -11.26 -7.76 15.55
CA PHE A 173 -10.28 -7.68 14.46
C PHE A 173 -9.33 -8.88 14.42
N GLY A 174 -8.95 -9.41 15.59
CA GLY A 174 -8.05 -10.55 15.65
C GLY A 174 -6.60 -10.22 15.23
N GLN A 175 -6.09 -9.07 15.69
CA GLN A 175 -4.71 -8.58 15.46
C GLN A 175 -4.41 -8.03 14.05
N PHE A 176 -5.38 -7.96 13.14
CA PHE A 176 -5.20 -7.34 11.83
C PHE A 176 -6.50 -6.81 11.24
N GLY A 177 -6.41 -5.98 10.20
CA GLY A 177 -7.55 -5.46 9.47
C GLY A 177 -7.13 -4.73 8.20
N GLY A 178 -8.08 -4.51 7.31
CA GLY A 178 -7.93 -3.59 6.20
C GLY A 178 -7.90 -2.15 6.68
N LEU A 179 -7.13 -1.32 5.99
CA LEU A 179 -7.02 0.10 6.25
C LEU A 179 -7.30 0.86 4.94
N ALA A 180 -8.16 1.88 5.02
CA ALA A 180 -8.28 2.91 4.00
C ALA A 180 -8.19 4.30 4.66
N MET A 181 -7.27 5.13 4.18
CA MET A 181 -7.06 6.49 4.69
C MET A 181 -6.42 7.36 3.61
N TRP A 182 -6.18 8.64 3.91
CA TRP A 182 -5.65 9.60 2.94
C TRP A 182 -6.46 9.61 1.65
N MET A 183 -7.75 9.97 1.73
CA MET A 183 -8.54 10.24 0.54
C MET A 183 -8.04 11.54 -0.12
N MET A 184 -7.85 11.51 -1.42
CA MET A 184 -7.21 12.59 -2.18
C MET A 184 -8.01 12.91 -3.44
N SER A 185 -8.21 14.21 -3.67
CA SER A 185 -8.61 14.73 -4.97
C SER A 185 -7.49 14.56 -6.00
N PRO A 186 -7.79 14.56 -7.32
CA PRO A 186 -6.76 14.60 -8.36
C PRO A 186 -5.72 15.69 -8.17
N ALA A 187 -6.13 16.88 -7.69
CA ALA A 187 -5.24 18.00 -7.45
C ALA A 187 -4.18 17.74 -6.37
N GLN A 188 -4.45 16.83 -5.42
CA GLN A 188 -3.51 16.48 -4.36
C GLN A 188 -2.52 15.38 -4.77
N LEU A 189 -2.86 14.56 -5.77
CA LEU A 189 -2.08 13.37 -6.12
C LEU A 189 -0.64 13.69 -6.53
N GLY A 190 -0.45 14.70 -7.37
CA GLY A 190 0.88 15.06 -7.86
C GLY A 190 1.88 15.35 -6.73
N GLY A 191 1.46 16.12 -5.72
CA GLY A 191 2.29 16.45 -4.55
C GLY A 191 2.39 15.32 -3.52
N ALA A 192 1.34 14.51 -3.38
CA ALA A 192 1.30 13.39 -2.44
C ALA A 192 2.08 12.16 -2.92
N LEU A 193 2.23 11.99 -4.24
CA LEU A 193 2.87 10.84 -4.90
C LEU A 193 4.04 11.26 -5.81
N PRO A 194 5.12 11.83 -5.26
CA PRO A 194 6.30 12.16 -6.04
C PRO A 194 7.13 10.93 -6.43
N VAL A 195 6.96 9.79 -5.73
CA VAL A 195 7.66 8.54 -6.02
C VAL A 195 6.79 7.66 -6.94
N ARG A 196 7.02 7.76 -8.24
CA ARG A 196 6.19 7.16 -9.31
C ARG A 196 6.83 5.92 -9.94
N GLY A 197 6.06 5.17 -10.72
CA GLY A 197 6.52 4.01 -11.50
C GLY A 197 6.92 2.82 -10.64
N THR A 198 6.46 2.78 -9.38
CA THR A 198 6.96 1.85 -8.37
C THR A 198 6.38 0.45 -8.51
N LEU A 199 5.13 0.34 -8.97
CA LEU A 199 4.48 -0.93 -9.32
C LEU A 199 5.10 -1.48 -10.61
N SER A 200 5.22 -0.66 -11.65
CA SER A 200 5.78 -1.11 -12.94
C SER A 200 7.22 -1.58 -12.83
N ARG A 201 8.08 -0.86 -12.08
CA ARG A 201 9.47 -1.32 -11.86
C ARG A 201 9.54 -2.59 -11.03
N ALA A 202 8.66 -2.76 -10.03
CA ALA A 202 8.57 -3.98 -9.25
C ALA A 202 8.15 -5.17 -10.13
N LEU A 203 7.17 -4.99 -11.01
CA LEU A 203 6.74 -6.00 -11.97
C LEU A 203 7.85 -6.36 -12.98
N LYS A 204 8.57 -5.35 -13.51
CA LYS A 204 9.69 -5.55 -14.43
C LYS A 204 10.79 -6.40 -13.80
N LEU A 205 11.19 -6.09 -12.56
CA LEU A 205 12.16 -6.89 -11.81
C LEU A 205 11.63 -8.29 -11.48
N GLY A 206 10.36 -8.39 -11.05
CA GLY A 206 9.73 -9.67 -10.73
C GLY A 206 9.73 -10.65 -11.90
N ARG A 207 9.42 -10.17 -13.11
CA ARG A 207 9.49 -10.96 -14.36
C ARG A 207 10.92 -11.44 -14.65
N ALA A 208 11.91 -10.57 -14.51
CA ALA A 208 13.31 -10.94 -14.74
C ALA A 208 13.81 -11.99 -13.74
N LEU A 209 13.37 -11.90 -12.48
CA LEU A 209 13.65 -12.92 -11.46
C LEU A 209 12.97 -14.24 -11.78
N GLN A 210 11.69 -14.22 -12.17
CA GLN A 210 10.91 -15.40 -12.53
C GLN A 210 11.50 -16.14 -13.74
N ASP A 211 11.93 -15.39 -14.77
CA ASP A 211 12.57 -15.92 -15.98
C ASP A 211 14.00 -16.42 -15.72
N GLY A 212 14.53 -16.26 -14.50
CA GLY A 212 15.90 -16.62 -14.16
C GLY A 212 16.96 -15.74 -14.84
N LYS A 213 16.64 -14.52 -15.27
CA LYS A 213 17.61 -13.59 -15.87
C LYS A 213 18.56 -12.99 -14.84
N VAL A 214 18.14 -12.93 -13.57
CA VAL A 214 18.94 -12.40 -12.45
C VAL A 214 19.19 -13.51 -11.42
N LYS A 215 20.40 -14.10 -11.46
CA LYS A 215 20.79 -15.24 -10.57
C LYS A 215 21.95 -14.92 -9.62
N THR A 216 22.62 -13.78 -9.80
CA THR A 216 23.74 -13.36 -8.96
C THR A 216 23.56 -11.91 -8.52
N ALA A 217 24.30 -11.51 -7.48
CA ALA A 217 24.26 -10.14 -7.00
C ALA A 217 24.80 -9.14 -8.06
N GLU A 218 25.81 -9.55 -8.84
CA GLU A 218 26.33 -8.74 -9.95
C GLU A 218 25.28 -8.57 -11.06
N ALA A 219 24.58 -9.65 -11.43
CA ALA A 219 23.49 -9.58 -12.40
C ALA A 219 22.33 -8.71 -11.90
N MET A 220 22.06 -8.71 -10.58
CA MET A 220 21.09 -7.82 -9.96
C MET A 220 21.52 -6.35 -10.11
N LEU A 221 22.77 -6.02 -9.77
CA LEU A 221 23.28 -4.66 -9.92
C LEU A 221 23.26 -4.18 -11.37
N ASP A 222 23.60 -5.05 -12.32
CA ASP A 222 23.53 -4.73 -13.74
C ASP A 222 22.10 -4.48 -14.21
N PHE A 223 21.15 -5.32 -13.77
CA PHE A 223 19.74 -5.13 -14.07
C PHE A 223 19.22 -3.80 -13.48
N LEU A 224 19.44 -3.55 -12.19
CA LEU A 224 19.01 -2.32 -11.52
C LEU A 224 19.52 -1.08 -12.26
N ARG A 225 20.80 -1.06 -12.64
CA ARG A 225 21.40 0.07 -13.35
C ARG A 225 20.85 0.24 -14.77
N ARG A 226 20.81 -0.84 -15.56
CA ARG A 226 20.47 -0.75 -17.00
C ARG A 226 18.97 -0.59 -17.23
N GLU A 227 18.17 -1.29 -16.44
CA GLU A 227 16.73 -1.43 -16.68
C GLU A 227 15.89 -0.47 -15.87
N LEU A 228 16.39 0.01 -14.72
CA LEU A 228 15.65 0.84 -13.76
C LEU A 228 16.38 2.13 -13.37
N ASP A 229 17.57 2.40 -13.91
CA ASP A 229 18.46 3.52 -13.53
C ASP A 229 18.77 3.60 -12.02
N ILE A 230 18.78 2.45 -11.35
CA ILE A 230 19.10 2.34 -9.92
C ILE A 230 20.57 1.93 -9.77
N LYS A 231 21.38 2.82 -9.19
CA LYS A 231 22.77 2.51 -8.85
C LYS A 231 22.83 1.75 -7.53
N GLY A 232 23.58 0.65 -7.51
CA GLY A 232 23.85 -0.12 -6.31
C GLY A 232 25.33 -0.48 -6.20
N LYS A 233 25.75 -0.85 -4.99
CA LYS A 233 27.09 -1.33 -4.71
C LYS A 233 27.02 -2.60 -3.87
N LEU A 234 27.78 -3.61 -4.27
CA LEU A 234 27.90 -4.84 -3.48
C LEU A 234 28.75 -4.55 -2.23
N LEU A 235 28.17 -4.73 -1.04
CA LEU A 235 28.90 -4.56 0.22
C LEU A 235 29.79 -5.76 0.55
N PHE A 236 29.36 -6.96 0.16
CA PHE A 236 30.08 -8.21 0.39
C PHE A 236 30.12 -9.04 -0.91
N GLY A 237 31.28 -9.06 -1.58
CA GLY A 237 31.52 -9.89 -2.77
C GLY A 237 31.98 -11.31 -2.45
N ARG A 238 32.41 -12.07 -3.46
CA ARG A 238 33.01 -13.42 -3.31
C ARG A 238 34.30 -13.38 -2.47
N ARG A 239 34.20 -13.29 -1.15
CA ARG A 239 35.28 -13.65 -0.22
C ARG A 239 35.10 -15.13 0.14
N ARG A 240 36.11 -15.95 -0.22
CA ARG A 240 36.31 -17.27 0.38
C ARG A 240 36.31 -17.07 1.90
N TRP A 241 35.34 -17.66 2.58
CA TRP A 241 35.37 -17.79 4.03
C TRP A 241 36.61 -18.63 4.38
N ARG A 242 37.74 -17.98 4.66
CA ARG A 242 38.86 -18.68 5.29
C ARG A 242 38.39 -18.96 6.70
N ARG A 243 38.16 -20.24 7.01
CA ARG A 243 37.96 -20.69 8.40
C ARG A 243 39.15 -20.18 9.23
N PRO A 244 38.92 -19.64 10.44
CA PRO A 244 40.01 -19.39 11.38
C PRO A 244 40.77 -20.71 11.59
N ARG A 245 42.10 -20.64 11.60
CA ARG A 245 42.95 -21.77 12.02
C ARG A 245 42.82 -21.97 13.52
#